data_AF-T1BKW6-F1
#
_entry.id   AF-T1BKW6-F1
#
_cell.length_a   1.000
_cell.length_b   1.000
_cell.length_c   1.000
_cell.angle_alpha   90.00
_cell.angle_beta   90.00
_cell.angle_gamma   90.00
#
_symmetry.space_group_name_H-M   'P 1'
#
loop_
_entity.id
_entity.type
_entity.pdbx_description
1 polymer ?
#
loop_
_entity_poly.entity_id
_entity_poly.type
_entity_poly.pdbx_seq_one_letter_code
_entity_poly.pdbx_strand_id
1 'polypeptide(L)' 'MPRRFVQERRNDPYYRAAQRDGLRSRAAFKLAHLDERFGLLPRGARVLDLGAAPGGWSVVARERVGPRGAV' A
#
# COMPACT_ATOMS: atom_id res chain seq x y z
N MET A 1 -21.84 -9.61 2.60
CA MET A 1 -20.47 -10.17 2.53
C MET A 1 -20.47 -11.56 3.16
N PRO A 2 -19.96 -12.62 2.49
CA PRO A 2 -19.99 -13.98 3.04
C PRO A 2 -19.14 -14.07 4.32
N ARG A 3 -19.65 -14.76 5.36
CA ARG A 3 -18.98 -14.88 6.67
C ARG A 3 -17.54 -15.42 6.58
N ARG A 4 -17.25 -16.27 5.59
CA ARG A 4 -15.94 -16.89 5.35
C ARG A 4 -14.84 -15.88 4.99
N PHE A 5 -15.16 -14.88 4.15
CA PHE A 5 -14.22 -13.82 3.74
C PHE A 5 -13.78 -12.93 4.90
N VAL A 6 -14.65 -12.71 5.89
CA VAL A 6 -14.35 -11.89 7.07
C VAL A 6 -13.38 -12.63 8.00
N GLN A 7 -13.53 -13.95 8.10
CA GLN A 7 -12.78 -14.78 9.04
C GLN A 7 -11.34 -15.05 8.57
N GLU A 8 -11.14 -15.26 7.26
CA GLU A 8 -9.79 -15.41 6.66
C GLU A 8 -8.95 -14.14 6.81
N ARG A 9 -9.56 -12.95 6.68
CA ARG A 9 -8.85 -11.66 6.83
C ARG A 9 -8.31 -11.41 8.24
N ARG A 10 -8.96 -11.94 9.28
CA ARG A 10 -8.56 -11.73 10.69
C ARG A 10 -7.30 -12.51 11.07
N ASN A 11 -7.04 -13.63 10.38
CA ASN A 11 -5.85 -14.45 10.58
C ASN A 11 -4.73 -14.16 9.59
N ASP A 12 -4.91 -13.16 8.72
CA ASP A 12 -3.91 -12.78 7.74
C ASP A 12 -2.69 -12.14 8.44
N PRO A 13 -1.48 -12.74 8.34
CA PRO A 13 -0.28 -12.20 8.96
C PRO A 13 0.08 -10.81 8.43
N TYR A 14 -0.23 -10.50 7.17
CA TYR A 14 0.02 -9.18 6.59
C TYR A 14 -0.96 -8.14 7.09
N TYR A 15 -2.17 -8.53 7.49
CA TYR A 15 -3.08 -7.61 8.17
C TYR A 15 -2.51 -7.20 9.52
N ARG A 16 -2.02 -8.15 10.32
CA ARG A 16 -1.39 -7.87 11.62
C ARG A 16 -0.08 -7.08 11.47
N ALA A 17 0.75 -7.44 10.50
CA ALA A 17 1.96 -6.70 10.19
C ALA A 17 1.64 -5.25 9.79
N ALA A 18 0.64 -5.02 8.92
CA ALA A 18 0.24 -3.67 8.54
C ALA A 18 -0.22 -2.83 9.74
N GLN A 19 -0.96 -3.44 10.68
CA GLN A 19 -1.36 -2.74 11.91
C GLN A 19 -0.16 -2.40 12.79
N ARG A 20 0.77 -3.35 12.98
CA ARG A 20 1.99 -3.14 13.77
C ARG A 20 2.88 -2.06 13.16
N ASP A 21 2.99 -2.05 11.84
CA ASP A 21 3.85 -1.15 11.08
C ASP A 21 3.16 0.19 10.77
N GLY A 22 1.95 0.44 11.31
CA GLY A 22 1.20 1.69 11.14
C GLY A 22 0.68 1.95 9.72
N LEU A 23 0.59 0.91 8.88
CA LEU A 23 0.16 1.02 7.49
C LEU A 23 -1.36 1.04 7.38
N ARG A 24 -1.85 1.92 6.50
CA ARG A 24 -3.30 2.13 6.26
C ARG A 24 -4.00 0.87 5.74
N SER A 25 -3.27 -0.01 5.05
CA SER A 25 -3.74 -1.36 4.72
C SER A 25 -2.59 -2.30 4.37
N ARG A 26 -2.84 -3.61 4.43
CA ARG A 26 -1.90 -4.65 3.98
C ARG A 26 -1.51 -4.55 2.50
N ALA A 27 -2.27 -3.80 1.70
CA ALA A 27 -1.96 -3.63 0.29
C ALA A 27 -0.69 -2.78 0.09
N ALA A 28 -0.31 -1.94 1.06
CA ALA A 28 0.91 -1.15 1.05
C ALA A 28 2.15 -2.02 0.78
N PHE A 29 2.24 -3.20 1.42
CA PHE A 29 3.34 -4.14 1.19
C PHE A 29 3.47 -4.58 -0.27
N LYS A 30 2.35 -4.70 -1.00
CA LYS A 30 2.38 -5.11 -2.41
C LYS A 30 3.11 -4.07 -3.25
N LEU A 31 2.71 -2.80 -3.15
CA LEU A 31 3.34 -1.74 -3.93
C LEU A 31 4.79 -1.51 -3.50
N ALA A 32 5.08 -1.58 -2.20
CA ALA A 32 6.44 -1.43 -1.69
C ALA A 32 7.40 -2.48 -2.25
N HIS A 33 7.01 -3.76 -2.25
CA HIS A 33 7.83 -4.84 -2.82
C HIS A 33 7.94 -4.77 -4.34
N LEU A 34 6.86 -4.36 -5.03
CA LEU A 34 6.90 -4.16 -6.48
C LEU A 34 7.88 -3.05 -6.86
N ASP A 35 7.84 -1.93 -6.14
CA ASP A 35 8.76 -0.82 -6.36
C ASP A 35 10.21 -1.21 -6.05
N GLU A 36 10.47 -1.94 -4.97
CA GLU A 36 11.82 -2.44 -4.65
C GLU A 36 12.37 -3.35 -5.75
N ARG A 37 11.53 -4.20 -6.34
CA ARG A 37 11.94 -5.14 -7.39
C ARG A 37 12.08 -4.51 -8.76
N PHE A 38 11.23 -3.53 -9.10
CA PHE A 38 11.09 -3.04 -10.48
C PHE A 38 11.35 -1.54 -10.66
N GLY A 39 11.54 -0.79 -9.57
CA GLY A 39 11.80 0.66 -9.62
C GLY A 39 10.66 1.47 -10.24
N LEU A 40 9.41 1.15 -9.89
CA LEU A 40 8.21 1.71 -10.51
C LEU A 40 7.97 3.18 -10.16
N LEU A 41 8.47 3.65 -9.02
CA LEU A 41 8.16 4.96 -8.44
C LEU A 41 9.44 5.82 -8.31
N PRO A 42 9.99 6.33 -9.43
CA PRO A 42 11.16 7.18 -9.37
C PRO A 42 10.88 8.49 -8.60
N ARG A 43 11.90 9.04 -7.95
CA ARG A 43 11.77 10.31 -7.20
C ARG A 43 11.32 11.43 -8.15
N GLY A 44 10.34 12.22 -7.71
CA GLY A 44 9.76 13.31 -8.49
C GLY A 44 8.61 12.89 -9.42
N ALA A 45 8.26 11.60 -9.48
CA ALA A 45 7.14 11.14 -10.30
C ALA A 45 5.79 11.71 -9.84
N ARG A 46 4.85 11.76 -10.78
CA ARG A 46 3.43 12.03 -10.53
C ARG A 46 2.66 10.73 -10.69
N VAL A 47 1.94 10.33 -9.65
CA VAL A 47 1.20 9.08 -9.57
C VAL A 47 -0.29 9.39 -9.50
N LEU A 48 -1.12 8.57 -10.14
CA LEU A 48 -2.57 8.62 -10.02
C LEU A 48 -3.05 7.30 -9.43
N ASP A 49 -3.54 7.34 -8.19
CA ASP A 49 -4.09 6.17 -7.49
C ASP A 49 -5.62 6.10 -7.67
N LEU A 50 -6.07 5.29 -8.63
CA LEU A 50 -7.48 5.13 -8.94
C LEU A 50 -8.13 4.16 -7.95
N GLY A 51 -9.20 4.60 -7.28
CA GLY A 51 -9.92 3.78 -6.31
C GLY A 51 -9.17 3.64 -4.99
N ALA A 52 -8.47 4.69 -4.56
CA ALA A 52 -7.68 4.78 -3.33
C ALA A 52 -8.51 4.67 -2.03
N ALA A 53 -9.21 3.57 -1.82
CA ALA A 53 -9.87 3.23 -0.57
C ALA A 53 -9.32 1.88 -0.08
N PRO A 54 -8.64 1.82 1.09
CA PRO A 54 -8.40 2.87 2.08
C PRO A 54 -7.14 3.72 1.79
N GLY A 55 -6.49 3.61 0.63
CA GLY A 55 -5.33 4.43 0.25
C GLY A 55 -3.98 3.91 0.79
N GLY A 56 -3.81 2.58 0.91
CA GLY A 56 -2.53 1.99 1.32
C GLY A 56 -1.42 2.15 0.28
N TRP A 57 -1.78 2.18 -1.01
CA TRP A 57 -0.82 2.43 -2.10
C TRP A 57 -0.43 3.90 -2.16
N SER A 58 -1.37 4.82 -1.96
CA SER A 58 -1.09 6.26 -1.98
C SER A 58 -0.05 6.69 -0.93
N VAL A 59 -0.08 6.10 0.27
CA VAL A 59 0.93 6.37 1.32
C VAL A 59 2.33 5.95 0.87
N VAL A 60 2.46 4.72 0.34
CA VAL A 60 3.74 4.21 -0.16
C VAL A 60 4.23 5.04 -1.35
N ALA A 61 3.34 5.33 -2.30
CA ALA A 61 3.67 6.16 -3.46
C ALA A 61 4.18 7.53 -3.02
N ARG A 62 3.52 8.17 -2.06
CA ARG A 62 3.90 9.51 -1.56
C ARG A 62 5.31 9.52 -0.97
N GLU A 63 5.66 8.46 -0.23
CA GLU A 63 6.98 8.28 0.36
C GLU A 63 8.04 8.06 -0.73
N ARG A 64 7.80 7.15 -1.67
CA ARG A 64 8.76 6.78 -2.73
C ARG A 64 9.08 7.94 -3.68
N VAL A 65 8.06 8.66 -4.15
CA VAL A 65 8.27 9.78 -5.08
C VAL A 65 8.90 11.01 -4.42
N GLY A 66 8.86 11.09 -3.08
CA GLY A 66 9.54 12.14 -2.31
C GLY A 66 8.94 13.54 -2.48
N PRO A 67 9.58 14.59 -1.93
CA PRO A 67 8.98 15.92 -1.79
C PRO A 67 8.69 16.63 -3.12
N ARG A 68 9.39 16.27 -4.21
CA ARG A 68 9.19 16.83 -5.55
C ARG A 68 8.14 16.10 -6.38
N GLY A 69 7.69 14.93 -5.91
CA GLY A 69 6.65 14.14 -6.57
C GLY A 69 5.26 14.42 -6.00
N ALA A 70 4.24 13.91 -6.70
CA ALA A 70 2.84 14.05 -6.32
C ALA A 70 2.10 12.73 -6.50
N VAL A 71 1.06 12.51 -5.70
CA VAL A 71 0.19 11.32 -5.70
C VAL A 71 -1.25 11.77 -5.58
#